data_AF-A0A7K3G7U4-F1
#
_entry.id   AF-A0A7K3G7U4-F1
#
_cell.length_a   1.000
_cell.length_b   1.000
_cell.length_c   1.000
_cell.angle_alpha   90.00
_cell.angle_beta   90.00
_cell.angle_gamma   90.00
#
_symmetry.space_group_name_H-M   'P 1'
#
loop_
_entity.id
_entity.type
_entity.pdbx_description
1 polymer ?
#
loop_
_entity_poly.entity_id
_entity_poly.type
_entity_poly.pdbx_seq_one_letter_code
_entity_poly.pdbx_strand_id
1 'polypeptide(L)'
;MAAEIVNPRNDSGTEAPEEPFDPVFALHRGGKMAVQATVPLRDKDDLSLAYTPGVAKVCTAIAEQPELVNDYTWKSQVVAVVTDGTAVLGLGDIGPEASLPVMEGKAILFKQFGGVDAVPIALATTDTDEIVETVVRLGPSFGGVNLEDISAPRCFEIERKLQERLDIPVFHDDQHGTA
;
A
#
# COMPACT_ATOMS: atom_id res chain seq x y z
N MET A 1 -14.54 14.32 -19.47
CA MET A 1 -13.27 13.94 -20.13
C MET A 1 -12.76 12.72 -19.36
N ALA A 2 -12.49 11.61 -20.03
CA ALA A 2 -11.97 10.42 -19.37
C ALA A 2 -10.57 10.74 -18.82
N ALA A 3 -10.30 10.35 -17.56
CA ALA A 3 -8.97 10.49 -16.98
C ALA A 3 -7.96 9.72 -17.85
N GLU A 4 -6.80 10.31 -18.09
CA GLU A 4 -5.73 9.67 -18.87
C GLU A 4 -5.22 8.46 -18.08
N ILE A 5 -5.41 7.26 -18.62
CA ILE A 5 -5.01 6.00 -17.97
C ILE A 5 -3.50 5.85 -18.14
N VAL A 6 -2.75 5.93 -17.03
CA VAL A 6 -1.28 5.89 -17.03
C VAL A 6 -0.73 4.48 -17.32
N ASN A 7 -1.54 3.42 -17.15
CA ASN A 7 -1.15 2.03 -17.39
C ASN A 7 -2.18 1.26 -18.24
N PRO A 8 -2.28 1.55 -19.56
CA PRO A 8 -3.15 0.77 -20.43
C PRO A 8 -2.60 -0.66 -20.56
N ARG A 9 -3.44 -1.67 -20.34
CA ARG A 9 -3.07 -3.05 -20.70
C ARG A 9 -2.74 -3.11 -22.19
N ASN A 10 -1.64 -3.78 -22.52
CA ASN A 10 -1.33 -4.16 -23.88
C ASN A 10 -2.27 -5.35 -24.22
N ASP A 11 -3.40 -5.09 -24.86
CA ASP A 11 -4.36 -6.12 -25.27
C ASP A 11 -3.78 -6.94 -26.43
N SER A 12 -2.80 -7.79 -26.12
CA SER A 12 -2.29 -8.79 -27.06
C SER A 12 -3.26 -9.97 -27.13
N GLY A 13 -4.30 -9.84 -27.97
CA GLY A 13 -4.75 -10.94 -28.81
C GLY A 13 -5.82 -11.92 -28.28
N THR A 14 -6.63 -11.56 -27.28
CA THR A 14 -7.87 -12.31 -27.00
C THR A 14 -9.04 -11.36 -26.99
N GLU A 15 -9.98 -11.56 -27.92
CA GLU A 15 -11.28 -10.89 -27.92
C GLU A 15 -11.94 -11.11 -26.56
N ALA A 16 -11.88 -10.11 -25.70
CA ALA A 16 -12.70 -10.08 -24.50
C ALA A 16 -14.17 -10.11 -24.95
N PRO A 17 -15.08 -10.78 -24.21
CA PRO A 17 -16.50 -10.74 -24.53
C PRO A 17 -16.96 -9.28 -24.72
N GLU A 18 -17.90 -9.04 -25.63
CA GLU A 18 -18.58 -7.74 -25.77
C GLU A 18 -19.39 -7.45 -24.49
N GLU A 19 -18.70 -7.15 -23.39
CA GLU A 19 -19.31 -6.57 -22.21
C GLU A 19 -19.67 -5.12 -22.55
N PRO A 20 -20.89 -4.67 -22.23
CA PRO A 20 -21.25 -3.27 -22.37
C PRO A 20 -20.19 -2.39 -21.69
N PHE A 21 -19.75 -1.33 -22.37
CA PHE A 21 -18.77 -0.41 -21.81
C PHE A 21 -19.31 0.21 -20.51
N ASP A 22 -18.78 -0.23 -19.38
CA ASP A 22 -18.95 0.43 -18.10
C ASP A 22 -17.69 1.26 -17.80
N PRO A 23 -17.80 2.60 -17.71
CA PRO A 23 -16.66 3.47 -17.45
C PRO A 23 -15.97 3.18 -16.11
N VAL A 24 -16.69 2.61 -15.12
CA VAL A 24 -16.11 2.23 -13.83
C VAL A 24 -15.14 1.07 -14.02
N PHE A 25 -15.53 0.02 -14.73
CA PHE A 25 -14.66 -1.12 -15.02
C PHE A 25 -13.49 -0.72 -15.94
N ALA A 26 -13.75 0.15 -16.92
CA ALA A 26 -12.70 0.67 -17.79
C ALA A 26 -11.61 1.42 -17.01
N LEU A 27 -11.99 2.24 -16.03
CA LEU A 27 -11.03 2.96 -15.16
C LEU A 27 -10.17 2.01 -14.30
N HIS A 28 -10.73 0.89 -13.85
CA HIS A 28 -10.04 -0.07 -12.98
C HIS A 28 -9.21 -1.11 -13.74
N ARG A 29 -9.30 -1.16 -15.08
CA ARG A 29 -8.57 -2.14 -15.89
C ARG A 29 -7.07 -1.90 -15.79
N GLY A 30 -6.37 -2.82 -15.12
CA GLY A 30 -4.92 -2.71 -14.85
C GLY A 30 -4.56 -2.17 -13.47
N GLY A 31 -5.57 -1.88 -12.64
CA GLY A 31 -5.39 -1.25 -11.33
C GLY A 31 -5.20 0.27 -11.43
N LYS A 32 -5.25 0.95 -10.29
CA LYS A 32 -5.16 2.42 -10.19
C LYS A 32 -3.78 2.94 -9.79
N MET A 33 -2.81 2.05 -9.58
CA MET A 33 -1.49 2.39 -9.05
C MET A 33 -0.36 1.95 -9.96
N ALA A 34 0.78 2.62 -9.85
CA ALA A 34 2.04 2.24 -10.46
C ALA A 34 3.20 2.64 -9.53
N VAL A 35 4.31 1.91 -9.60
CA VAL A 35 5.58 2.28 -8.94
C VAL A 35 6.47 2.96 -9.97
N GLN A 36 7.00 4.13 -9.64
CA GLN A 36 7.88 4.90 -10.50
C GLN A 36 9.18 5.24 -9.79
N ALA A 37 10.31 5.10 -10.49
CA ALA A 37 11.61 5.48 -9.97
C ALA A 37 11.68 7.00 -9.76
N THR A 38 12.22 7.42 -8.61
CA THR A 38 12.45 8.83 -8.26
C THR A 38 13.81 9.34 -8.72
N VAL A 39 14.66 8.44 -9.21
CA VAL A 39 16.01 8.74 -9.73
C VAL A 39 16.14 8.21 -11.16
N PRO A 40 16.88 8.90 -12.04
CA PRO A 40 17.12 8.42 -13.39
C PRO A 40 18.04 7.19 -13.37
N LEU A 41 17.75 6.23 -14.25
CA LEU A 41 18.58 5.04 -14.50
C LEU A 41 18.89 4.97 -16.00
N ARG A 42 19.83 5.79 -16.47
CA ARG A 42 20.09 5.96 -17.91
C ARG A 42 21.26 5.11 -18.42
N ASP A 43 22.25 4.90 -17.56
CA ASP A 43 23.50 4.26 -17.93
C ASP A 43 24.08 3.42 -16.78
N LYS A 44 25.27 2.86 -17.03
CA LYS A 44 25.99 2.00 -16.08
C LYS A 44 26.38 2.76 -14.81
N ASP A 45 26.68 4.05 -14.91
CA ASP A 45 27.13 4.83 -13.76
C ASP A 45 25.95 5.10 -12.82
N ASP A 46 24.79 5.51 -13.37
CA ASP A 46 23.53 5.63 -12.62
C ASP A 46 23.19 4.30 -11.91
N LEU A 47 23.27 3.17 -12.62
CA LEU A 47 23.00 1.84 -12.06
C LEU A 47 23.99 1.44 -10.95
N SER A 48 25.27 1.80 -11.09
CA SER A 48 26.30 1.48 -10.10
C SER A 48 26.12 2.25 -8.79
N LEU A 49 25.47 3.42 -8.84
CA LEU A 49 25.13 4.24 -7.69
C LEU A 49 23.83 3.78 -7.03
N ALA A 50 22.77 3.61 -7.82
CA ALA A 50 21.45 3.21 -7.33
C ALA A 50 21.41 1.74 -6.86
N TYR A 51 22.30 0.90 -7.38
CA TYR A 51 22.39 -0.51 -7.05
C TYR A 51 23.85 -0.93 -6.78
N THR A 52 24.23 -2.14 -7.17
CA THR A 52 25.57 -2.68 -6.88
C THR A 52 26.63 -1.97 -7.75
N PRO A 53 27.78 -1.57 -7.17
CA PRO A 53 28.19 -1.77 -5.77
C PRO A 53 27.79 -0.63 -4.80
N GLY A 54 27.31 0.52 -5.29
CA GLY A 54 27.07 1.72 -4.50
C GLY A 54 26.10 1.55 -3.32
N VAL A 55 24.99 0.83 -3.54
CA VAL A 55 23.96 0.59 -2.52
C VAL A 55 24.50 -0.08 -1.26
N ALA A 56 25.57 -0.88 -1.36
CA ALA A 56 26.19 -1.54 -0.21
C ALA A 56 26.68 -0.53 0.83
N LYS A 57 27.15 0.66 0.39
CA LYS A 57 27.58 1.73 1.30
C LYS A 57 26.42 2.23 2.16
N VAL A 58 25.23 2.41 1.56
CA VAL A 58 24.03 2.86 2.27
C VAL A 58 23.53 1.77 3.22
N CYS A 59 23.51 0.51 2.77
CA CYS A 59 23.13 -0.62 3.63
C CYS A 59 24.04 -0.74 4.85
N THR A 60 25.36 -0.63 4.69
CA THR A 60 26.31 -0.66 5.81
C THR A 60 26.09 0.51 6.77
N ALA A 61 25.86 1.73 6.25
CA ALA A 61 25.59 2.89 7.08
C ALA A 61 24.32 2.69 7.94
N ILE A 62 23.24 2.16 7.37
CA ILE A 62 22.01 1.85 8.12
C ILE A 62 22.24 0.73 9.13
N ALA A 63 23.06 -0.27 8.81
CA ALA A 63 23.39 -1.34 9.76
C ALA A 63 24.17 -0.82 10.99
N GLU A 64 25.00 0.22 10.80
CA GLU A 64 25.76 0.88 11.87
C GLU A 64 24.91 1.92 12.64
N GLN A 65 24.01 2.61 11.94
CA GLN A 65 23.13 3.68 12.45
C GLN A 65 21.69 3.48 11.92
N PRO A 66 20.87 2.65 12.59
CA PRO A 66 19.54 2.26 12.10
C PRO A 66 18.58 3.41 11.77
N GLU A 67 18.69 4.55 12.45
CA GLU A 67 17.87 5.74 12.24
C GLU A 67 17.99 6.33 10.83
N LEU A 68 19.12 6.10 10.16
CA LEU A 68 19.37 6.55 8.78
C LEU A 68 18.43 5.91 7.75
N VAL A 69 17.69 4.85 8.13
CA VAL A 69 16.64 4.27 7.30
C VAL A 69 15.58 5.30 6.88
N ASN A 70 15.33 6.31 7.72
CA ASN A 70 14.32 7.33 7.43
C ASN A 70 14.78 8.36 6.38
N ASP A 71 16.10 8.54 6.24
CA ASP A 71 16.71 9.51 5.33
C ASP A 71 17.08 8.89 3.98
N TYR A 72 17.55 7.64 4.00
CA TYR A 72 18.11 6.97 2.80
C TYR A 72 17.22 5.87 2.24
N THR A 73 16.00 5.74 2.74
CA THR A 73 14.98 4.87 2.13
C THR A 73 13.66 5.59 2.04
N TRP A 74 12.74 5.05 1.25
CA TRP A 74 11.38 5.56 1.15
C TRP A 74 10.52 5.35 2.42
N LYS A 75 11.03 4.64 3.44
CA LYS A 75 10.26 4.23 4.64
C LYS A 75 9.48 5.40 5.25
N SER A 76 10.12 6.56 5.41
CA SER A 76 9.50 7.75 6.03
C SER A 76 8.35 8.36 5.22
N GLN A 77 8.21 7.98 3.95
CA GLN A 77 7.23 8.53 3.01
C GLN A 77 6.11 7.55 2.65
N VAL A 78 6.18 6.30 3.13
CA VAL A 78 5.27 5.23 2.71
C VAL A 78 4.45 4.66 3.86
N VAL A 79 3.14 4.53 3.65
CA VAL A 79 2.17 3.95 4.58
C VAL A 79 1.66 2.61 4.06
N ALA A 80 1.51 1.62 4.94
CA ALA A 80 0.78 0.40 4.61
C ALA A 80 -0.73 0.62 4.81
N VAL A 81 -1.54 0.42 3.77
CA VAL A 81 -3.00 0.42 3.86
C VAL A 81 -3.45 -1.03 4.01
N VAL A 82 -3.76 -1.44 5.24
CA VAL A 82 -3.99 -2.85 5.61
C VAL A 82 -5.48 -3.12 5.79
N THR A 83 -5.96 -4.21 5.19
CA THR A 83 -7.34 -4.69 5.32
C THR A 83 -7.39 -6.22 5.32
N ASP A 84 -8.45 -6.80 5.86
CA ASP A 84 -8.83 -8.20 5.63
C ASP A 84 -10.09 -8.33 4.75
N GLY A 85 -10.68 -7.20 4.32
CA GLY A 85 -11.85 -7.15 3.46
C GLY A 85 -13.18 -7.52 4.15
N THR A 86 -13.21 -7.53 5.49
CA THR A 86 -14.39 -7.97 6.24
C THR A 86 -15.46 -6.89 6.48
N ALA A 87 -15.16 -5.62 6.19
CA ALA A 87 -16.11 -4.52 6.36
C ALA A 87 -16.00 -3.47 5.23
N VAL A 88 -15.92 -3.92 3.97
CA VAL A 88 -15.68 -3.03 2.84
C VAL A 88 -16.91 -2.16 2.57
N LEU A 89 -16.79 -0.86 2.87
CA LEU A 89 -17.86 0.12 2.65
C LEU A 89 -19.21 -0.36 3.24
N GLY A 90 -20.28 -0.35 2.43
CA GLY A 90 -21.58 -0.96 2.77
C GLY A 90 -21.77 -2.38 2.25
N LEU A 91 -20.72 -3.00 1.70
CA LEU A 91 -20.76 -4.33 1.10
C LEU A 91 -20.55 -5.45 2.13
N GLY A 92 -19.94 -5.11 3.28
CA GLY A 92 -19.66 -6.06 4.35
C GLY A 92 -18.44 -6.91 4.06
N ASP A 93 -18.51 -8.18 4.48
CA ASP A 93 -17.43 -9.14 4.28
C ASP A 93 -17.47 -9.70 2.86
N ILE A 94 -16.57 -9.19 2.02
CA ILE A 94 -16.40 -9.60 0.62
C ILE A 94 -15.02 -10.23 0.37
N GLY A 95 -14.21 -10.35 1.41
CA GLY A 95 -12.86 -10.90 1.37
C GLY A 95 -11.80 -9.93 0.85
N PRO A 96 -10.52 -10.30 1.00
CA PRO A 96 -9.37 -9.43 0.79
C PRO A 96 -9.14 -9.07 -0.67
N GLU A 97 -9.34 -9.98 -1.63
CA GLU A 97 -9.13 -9.63 -3.05
C GLU A 97 -10.18 -8.65 -3.56
N ALA A 98 -11.44 -8.79 -3.10
CA ALA A 98 -12.52 -7.91 -3.50
C ALA A 98 -12.42 -6.51 -2.87
N SER A 99 -11.64 -6.34 -1.80
CA SER A 99 -11.38 -5.03 -1.18
C SER A 99 -10.31 -4.22 -1.89
N LEU A 100 -9.43 -4.85 -2.69
CA LEU A 100 -8.29 -4.19 -3.34
C LEU A 100 -8.66 -2.93 -4.13
N PRO A 101 -9.76 -2.87 -4.91
CA PRO A 101 -10.14 -1.63 -5.57
C PRO A 101 -10.36 -0.46 -4.59
N VAL A 102 -10.89 -0.71 -3.39
CA VAL A 102 -11.05 0.32 -2.36
C VAL A 102 -9.69 0.72 -1.80
N MET A 103 -8.82 -0.24 -1.50
CA MET A 103 -7.48 0.01 -0.96
C MET A 103 -6.59 0.78 -1.94
N GLU A 104 -6.61 0.43 -3.22
CA GLU A 104 -5.95 1.21 -4.28
C GLU A 104 -6.51 2.62 -4.36
N GLY A 105 -7.83 2.78 -4.16
CA GLY A 105 -8.49 4.08 -4.06
C GLY A 105 -7.93 4.90 -2.91
N LYS A 106 -7.83 4.33 -1.71
CA LYS A 106 -7.23 4.97 -0.54
C LYS A 106 -5.78 5.36 -0.79
N ALA A 107 -4.99 4.48 -1.41
CA ALA A 107 -3.60 4.77 -1.73
C ALA A 107 -3.41 5.96 -2.68
N ILE A 108 -4.22 6.07 -3.75
CA ILE A 108 -4.14 7.23 -4.65
C ILE A 108 -4.65 8.52 -3.97
N LEU A 109 -5.55 8.43 -2.99
CA LEU A 109 -5.99 9.59 -2.21
C LEU A 109 -4.87 10.09 -1.27
N PHE A 110 -4.17 9.17 -0.57
CA PHE A 110 -2.97 9.51 0.20
C PHE A 110 -1.94 10.25 -0.65
N LYS A 111 -1.68 9.76 -1.87
CA LYS A 111 -0.72 10.39 -2.76
C LYS A 111 -1.20 11.75 -3.25
N GLN A 112 -2.42 11.83 -3.75
CA GLN A 112 -2.95 13.02 -4.40
C GLN A 112 -3.16 14.19 -3.44
N PHE A 113 -3.60 13.91 -2.21
CA PHE A 113 -3.97 14.96 -1.25
C PHE A 113 -3.00 15.09 -0.08
N GLY A 114 -2.30 14.02 0.29
CA GLY A 114 -1.31 14.02 1.37
C GLY A 114 0.15 14.06 0.90
N GLY A 115 0.42 13.79 -0.38
CA GLY A 115 1.79 13.60 -0.88
C GLY A 115 2.46 12.33 -0.34
N VAL A 116 1.70 11.45 0.31
CA VAL A 116 2.19 10.23 0.98
C VAL A 116 2.07 9.05 0.02
N ASP A 117 3.14 8.26 -0.12
CA ASP A 117 3.07 6.99 -0.85
C ASP A 117 2.35 5.94 0.00
N ALA A 118 1.55 5.08 -0.63
CA ALA A 118 0.76 4.10 0.10
C ALA A 118 0.73 2.76 -0.64
N VAL A 119 0.85 1.68 0.12
CA VAL A 119 0.84 0.31 -0.42
C VAL A 119 -0.37 -0.45 0.16
N PRO A 120 -1.35 -0.83 -0.67
CA PRO A 120 -2.42 -1.76 -0.31
C PRO A 120 -1.87 -3.12 0.10
N ILE A 121 -2.31 -3.61 1.26
CA ILE A 121 -1.99 -4.92 1.81
C ILE A 121 -3.29 -5.59 2.27
N ALA A 122 -3.87 -6.42 1.40
CA ALA A 122 -5.04 -7.23 1.74
C ALA A 122 -4.57 -8.59 2.28
N LEU A 123 -4.95 -8.91 3.53
CA LEU A 123 -4.52 -10.11 4.24
C LEU A 123 -5.57 -11.22 4.12
N ALA A 124 -5.15 -12.40 3.67
CA ALA A 124 -6.01 -13.59 3.55
C ALA A 124 -6.18 -14.33 4.88
N THR A 125 -6.52 -13.60 5.94
CA THR A 125 -6.84 -14.13 7.26
C THR A 125 -7.76 -13.17 7.99
N THR A 126 -8.63 -13.70 8.83
CA THR A 126 -9.48 -12.94 9.76
C THR A 126 -9.09 -13.19 11.21
N ASP A 127 -8.02 -13.94 11.46
CA ASP A 127 -7.50 -14.11 12.81
C ASP A 127 -6.77 -12.82 13.26
N THR A 128 -7.21 -12.28 14.40
CA THR A 128 -6.69 -11.03 14.94
C THR A 128 -5.19 -11.09 15.23
N ASP A 129 -4.70 -12.20 15.79
CA ASP A 129 -3.29 -12.33 16.16
C ASP A 129 -2.41 -12.54 14.92
N GLU A 130 -2.89 -13.27 13.91
CA GLU A 130 -2.21 -13.41 12.63
C GLU A 130 -2.08 -12.08 11.89
N ILE A 131 -3.14 -11.26 11.88
CA ILE A 131 -3.11 -9.91 11.29
C ILE A 131 -2.06 -9.06 12.03
N VAL A 132 -2.15 -8.99 13.36
CA VAL A 132 -1.24 -8.18 14.18
C VAL A 132 0.22 -8.60 13.94
N GLU A 133 0.51 -9.89 14.02
CA GLU A 133 1.89 -10.38 13.86
C GLU A 133 2.41 -10.17 12.43
N THR A 134 1.55 -10.31 11.42
CA THR A 134 1.92 -10.01 10.02
C THR A 134 2.27 -8.53 9.85
N VAL A 135 1.44 -7.62 10.35
CA VAL A 135 1.68 -6.18 10.25
C VAL A 135 2.91 -5.76 11.07
N VAL A 136 3.13 -6.34 12.26
CA VAL A 136 4.36 -6.10 13.04
C VAL A 136 5.61 -6.47 12.25
N ARG A 137 5.61 -7.63 11.55
CA ARG A 137 6.74 -8.07 10.71
C ARG A 137 6.95 -7.19 9.48
N LEU A 138 5.90 -6.55 8.97
CA LEU A 138 5.97 -5.59 7.88
C LEU A 138 6.45 -4.20 8.32
N GLY A 139 6.33 -3.88 9.61
CA GLY A 139 6.66 -2.58 10.21
C GLY A 139 8.01 -1.96 9.77
N PRO A 140 9.11 -2.72 9.63
CA PRO A 140 10.37 -2.17 9.14
C PRO A 140 10.29 -1.48 7.77
N SER A 141 9.37 -1.89 6.89
CA SER A 141 9.23 -1.34 5.53
C SER A 141 8.43 -0.04 5.43
N PHE A 142 7.67 0.32 6.47
CA PHE A 142 6.70 1.42 6.42
C PHE A 142 6.96 2.49 7.48
N GLY A 143 6.56 3.72 7.18
CA GLY A 143 6.59 4.86 8.09
C GLY A 143 5.31 5.02 8.90
N GLY A 144 4.24 4.31 8.52
CA GLY A 144 2.98 4.24 9.23
C GLY A 144 2.09 3.11 8.73
N VAL A 145 1.02 2.82 9.49
CA VAL A 145 0.00 1.82 9.15
C VAL A 145 -1.36 2.49 9.19
N ASN A 146 -2.12 2.36 8.11
CA ASN A 146 -3.52 2.73 8.01
C ASN A 146 -4.36 1.45 7.95
N LEU A 147 -5.12 1.16 8.99
CA LEU A 147 -6.10 0.07 9.02
C LEU A 147 -7.40 0.54 8.34
N GLU A 148 -7.95 -0.30 7.48
CA GLU A 148 -9.09 0.04 6.63
C GLU A 148 -10.05 -1.15 6.47
N ASP A 149 -11.36 -0.90 6.51
CA ASP A 149 -12.40 -1.87 6.16
C ASP A 149 -12.29 -3.21 6.94
N ILE A 150 -11.90 -3.15 8.22
CA ILE A 150 -11.85 -4.31 9.14
C ILE A 150 -13.06 -4.27 10.08
N SER A 151 -13.79 -5.38 10.15
CA SER A 151 -15.02 -5.47 10.94
C SER A 151 -14.81 -5.32 12.45
N ALA A 152 -15.75 -4.60 13.09
CA ALA A 152 -15.89 -4.57 14.54
C ALA A 152 -16.37 -5.93 15.09
N PRO A 153 -15.98 -6.30 16.33
CA PRO A 153 -15.14 -5.54 17.26
C PRO A 153 -13.63 -5.78 17.06
N ARG A 154 -13.21 -6.63 16.12
CA ARG A 154 -11.80 -7.03 15.95
C ARG A 154 -10.89 -5.85 15.61
N CYS A 155 -11.39 -4.90 14.83
CA CYS A 155 -10.63 -3.70 14.44
C CYS A 155 -10.06 -2.92 15.64
N PHE A 156 -10.82 -2.80 16.73
CA PHE A 156 -10.36 -2.13 17.97
C PHE A 156 -9.19 -2.87 18.63
N GLU A 157 -9.27 -4.20 18.67
CA GLU A 157 -8.23 -5.02 19.28
C GLU A 157 -6.95 -5.02 18.43
N ILE A 158 -7.11 -5.14 17.09
CA ILE A 158 -6.00 -5.08 16.13
C ILE A 158 -5.29 -3.74 16.24
N GLU A 159 -6.02 -2.63 16.20
CA GLU A 159 -5.45 -1.28 16.30
C GLU A 159 -4.66 -1.11 17.60
N ARG A 160 -5.28 -1.43 18.75
CA ARG A 160 -4.64 -1.33 20.06
C ARG A 160 -3.35 -2.16 20.13
N LYS A 161 -3.41 -3.44 19.73
CA LYS A 161 -2.25 -4.33 19.75
C LYS A 161 -1.12 -3.83 18.85
N LEU A 162 -1.45 -3.24 17.70
CA LEU A 162 -0.46 -2.66 16.80
C LEU A 162 0.16 -1.39 17.36
N GLN A 163 -0.62 -0.48 17.94
CA GLN A 163 -0.12 0.71 18.62
C GLN A 163 0.80 0.36 19.81
N GLU A 164 0.54 -0.75 20.51
CA GLU A 164 1.39 -1.24 21.60
C GLU A 164 2.71 -1.87 21.10
N ARG A 165 2.76 -2.38 19.86
CA ARG A 165 3.85 -3.22 19.34
C ARG A 165 4.73 -2.55 18.29
N LEU A 166 4.28 -1.46 17.68
CA LEU A 166 4.97 -0.76 16.61
C LEU A 166 5.46 0.61 17.06
N ASP A 167 6.69 0.96 16.65
CA ASP A 167 7.28 2.28 16.87
C ASP A 167 6.85 3.32 15.79
N ILE A 168 5.95 2.94 14.89
CA ILE A 168 5.39 3.78 13.82
C ILE A 168 3.90 4.07 14.10
N PRO A 169 3.36 5.21 13.64
CA PRO A 169 1.94 5.52 13.82
C PRO A 169 1.03 4.45 13.22
N VAL A 170 0.01 4.05 13.97
CA VAL A 170 -1.07 3.18 13.51
C VAL A 170 -2.40 3.91 13.69
N PHE A 171 -3.16 3.99 12.61
CA PHE A 171 -4.43 4.73 12.54
C PHE A 171 -5.49 3.89 11.86
N HIS A 172 -6.70 3.83 12.41
CA HIS A 172 -7.86 3.22 11.76
C HIS A 172 -8.80 4.28 11.17
N ASP A 173 -8.89 4.37 9.83
CA ASP A 173 -9.62 5.47 9.17
C ASP A 173 -11.12 5.44 9.47
N ASP A 174 -11.75 4.26 9.43
CA ASP A 174 -13.20 4.17 9.65
C ASP A 174 -13.63 4.55 11.08
N GLN A 175 -12.70 4.52 12.05
CA GLN A 175 -12.99 4.87 13.44
C GLN A 175 -12.75 6.35 13.72
N HIS A 176 -11.61 6.88 13.26
CA HIS A 176 -11.14 8.22 13.65
C HIS A 176 -11.27 9.24 12.53
N GLY A 177 -11.28 8.82 11.27
CA GLY A 177 -11.41 9.71 10.11
C GLY A 177 -12.85 10.16 9.85
N THR A 178 -13.83 9.44 10.38
CA THR A 178 -15.27 9.80 10.31
C THR A 178 -15.82 10.48 11.58
N ALA A 179 -15.04 10.51 12.66
CA ALA A 179 -15.39 11.12 13.96
C ALA A 179 -15.09 12.62 14.00
#